data_AF-A0A016VSM5-F1
#
_entry.id   AF-A0A016VSM5-F1
#
_cell.length_a   1.000
_cell.length_b   1.000
_cell.length_c   1.000
_cell.angle_alpha   90.00
_cell.angle_beta   90.00
_cell.angle_gamma   90.00
#
_symmetry.space_group_name_H-M   'P 1'
#
loop_
_entity.id
_entity.type
_entity.pdbx_description
1 polymer ?
#
loop_
_entity_poly.entity_id
_entity_poly.type
_entity_poly.pdbx_seq_one_letter_code
_entity_poly.pdbx_strand_id
1 'polypeptide(L)'
;MIRHVVVALIFWVACASAFKFEDIPAEYRELIPPEAKGFLTSLSDADKAALKEIYQNQAKYKTPDEIVEALKKASPTLGARAEKFIATIRKKIAALNPEAQAFAKDMVASARKIRAQYYTGHKPSRAELKQAAMGVINKYKAMSEEGKADFKKQFPILSRILSDEKIIKRLETLN
;
A
#
# COMPACT_ATOMS: atom_id res chain seq x y z
N MET A 1 16.67 11.72 -3.65
CA MET A 1 16.33 11.97 -2.22
C MET A 1 14.86 12.34 -2.01
N ILE A 2 14.37 13.49 -2.50
CA ILE A 2 12.96 13.91 -2.32
C ILE A 2 11.95 12.95 -3.01
N ARG A 3 12.34 12.38 -4.16
CA ARG A 3 11.56 11.38 -4.93
C ARG A 3 11.23 10.09 -4.15
N HIS A 4 11.88 9.83 -3.01
CA HIS A 4 11.84 8.53 -2.34
C HIS A 4 11.09 8.51 -1.01
N VAL A 5 10.81 9.69 -0.43
CA VAL A 5 9.98 9.83 0.78
C VAL A 5 8.51 9.54 0.47
N VAL A 6 8.05 10.03 -0.68
CA VAL A 6 6.72 9.74 -1.22
C VAL A 6 6.52 8.27 -1.51
N VAL A 7 7.58 7.61 -2.00
CA VAL A 7 7.63 6.17 -2.23
C VAL A 7 7.38 5.46 -0.88
N ALA A 8 8.09 5.78 0.20
CA ALA A 8 7.90 5.07 1.48
C ALA A 8 6.46 5.06 2.04
N LEU A 9 5.73 6.17 1.97
CA LEU A 9 4.35 6.28 2.50
C LEU A 9 3.28 5.70 1.59
N ILE A 10 3.60 5.60 0.31
CA ILE A 10 2.71 5.10 -0.72
C ILE A 10 3.01 3.64 -1.02
N PHE A 11 3.99 3.01 -0.36
CA PHE A 11 4.47 1.66 -0.71
C PHE A 11 3.61 0.48 -0.27
N TRP A 12 2.30 0.71 -0.32
CA TRP A 12 1.37 -0.34 -0.71
C TRP A 12 1.12 -0.36 -2.23
N VAL A 13 1.67 0.55 -3.04
CA VAL A 13 1.10 0.90 -4.36
C VAL A 13 1.86 0.44 -5.60
N ALA A 14 3.18 0.26 -5.57
CA ALA A 14 3.92 0.01 -6.79
C ALA A 14 4.25 -1.48 -6.96
N CYS A 15 3.30 -2.22 -7.53
CA CYS A 15 3.65 -3.42 -8.29
C CYS A 15 3.65 -3.08 -9.80
N ALA A 16 3.87 -1.82 -10.19
CA ALA A 16 4.01 -1.48 -11.61
C ALA A 16 5.11 -2.34 -12.22
N SER A 17 4.90 -2.89 -13.42
CA SER A 17 5.83 -3.84 -14.07
C SER A 17 7.26 -3.32 -14.26
N ALA A 18 7.50 -2.02 -14.02
CA ALA A 18 8.80 -1.36 -14.10
C ALA A 18 9.41 -0.97 -12.73
N PHE A 19 8.75 -1.28 -11.60
CA PHE A 19 9.23 -0.94 -10.26
C PHE A 19 9.83 -2.16 -9.58
N LYS A 20 11.13 -2.11 -9.25
CA LYS A 20 11.84 -3.14 -8.47
C LYS A 20 11.89 -2.73 -7.00
N PHE A 21 11.83 -3.69 -6.08
CA PHE A 21 11.96 -3.41 -4.65
C PHE A 21 13.29 -2.68 -4.34
N GLU A 22 14.32 -2.99 -5.10
CA GLU A 22 15.64 -2.38 -5.03
C GLU A 22 15.65 -0.90 -5.43
N ASP A 23 14.66 -0.43 -6.21
CA ASP A 23 14.49 0.98 -6.59
C ASP A 23 14.03 1.86 -5.40
N ILE A 24 13.61 1.23 -4.30
CA ILE A 24 13.33 1.91 -3.04
C ILE A 24 14.67 2.11 -2.33
N PRO A 25 15.06 3.34 -1.96
CA PRO A 25 16.30 3.54 -1.22
C PRO A 25 16.29 2.80 0.12
N ALA A 26 17.48 2.40 0.56
CA ALA A 26 17.65 1.53 1.72
C ALA A 26 16.97 2.09 2.98
N GLU A 27 17.07 3.40 3.21
CA GLU A 27 16.49 4.08 4.36
C GLU A 27 14.94 4.03 4.40
N TYR A 28 14.29 3.72 3.27
CA TYR A 28 12.85 3.58 3.17
C TYR A 28 12.39 2.12 3.14
N ARG A 29 13.30 1.15 2.94
CA ARG A 29 12.96 -0.28 2.95
C ARG A 29 12.54 -0.77 4.34
N GLU A 30 13.07 -0.16 5.39
CA GLU A 30 12.69 -0.41 6.78
C GLU A 30 11.27 0.06 7.11
N LEU A 31 10.72 0.96 6.28
CA LEU A 31 9.36 1.48 6.41
C LEU A 31 8.31 0.63 5.69
N ILE A 32 8.73 -0.46 5.04
CA ILE A 32 7.83 -1.37 4.34
C ILE A 32 7.42 -2.47 5.33
N PRO A 33 6.11 -2.65 5.58
CA PRO A 33 5.64 -3.76 6.40
C PRO A 33 6.19 -5.11 5.89
N PRO A 34 6.68 -6.00 6.77
CA PRO A 34 7.27 -7.28 6.36
C PRO A 34 6.39 -8.11 5.42
N GLU A 35 5.07 -8.05 5.62
CA GLU A 35 4.08 -8.72 4.79
C GLU A 35 4.08 -8.19 3.35
N ALA A 36 4.17 -6.86 3.20
CA ALA A 36 4.26 -6.21 1.89
C ALA A 36 5.63 -6.45 1.24
N LYS A 37 6.71 -6.39 2.02
CA LYS A 37 8.07 -6.70 1.56
C LYS A 37 8.14 -8.12 1.00
N GLY A 38 7.69 -9.11 1.77
CA GLY A 38 7.72 -10.51 1.36
C GLY A 38 6.89 -10.79 0.10
N PHE A 39 5.74 -10.13 -0.06
CA PHE A 39 4.97 -10.21 -1.29
C PHE A 39 5.75 -9.63 -2.48
N LEU A 40 6.22 -8.38 -2.37
CA LEU A 40 6.91 -7.64 -3.44
C LEU A 40 8.19 -8.34 -3.92
N THR A 41 9.03 -8.81 -3.00
CA THR A 41 10.31 -9.46 -3.33
C THR A 41 10.12 -10.86 -3.92
N SER A 42 8.93 -11.43 -3.80
CA SER A 42 8.65 -12.76 -4.35
C SER A 42 8.18 -12.72 -5.82
N LEU A 43 7.85 -11.53 -6.35
CA LEU A 43 7.25 -11.40 -7.69
C LEU A 43 8.30 -11.60 -8.79
N SER A 44 8.10 -12.65 -9.59
CA SER A 44 8.79 -12.83 -10.87
C SER A 44 8.32 -11.81 -11.92
N ASP A 45 9.01 -11.71 -13.04
CA ASP A 45 8.57 -10.83 -14.14
C ASP A 45 7.26 -11.31 -14.77
N ALA A 46 7.02 -12.62 -14.80
CA ALA A 46 5.73 -13.19 -15.18
C ALA A 46 4.62 -12.78 -14.19
N ASP A 47 4.89 -12.81 -12.88
CA ASP A 47 3.92 -12.36 -11.87
C ASP A 47 3.57 -10.88 -12.04
N LYS A 48 4.58 -10.03 -12.33
CA LYS A 48 4.37 -8.60 -12.60
C LYS A 48 3.52 -8.37 -13.86
N ALA A 49 3.73 -9.18 -14.91
CA ALA A 49 2.94 -9.12 -16.13
C ALA A 49 1.47 -9.51 -15.87
N ALA A 50 1.24 -10.61 -15.15
CA ALA A 50 -0.10 -11.06 -14.77
C ALA A 50 -0.83 -10.01 -13.91
N LEU A 51 -0.15 -9.42 -12.92
CA LEU A 51 -0.72 -8.34 -12.13
C LEU A 51 -1.07 -7.14 -13.03
N LYS A 52 -0.18 -6.75 -13.95
CA LYS A 52 -0.44 -5.63 -14.87
C LYS A 52 -1.69 -5.86 -15.71
N GLU A 53 -1.83 -7.04 -16.31
CA GLU A 53 -3.00 -7.39 -17.11
C GLU A 53 -4.29 -7.31 -16.29
N ILE A 54 -4.28 -7.86 -15.07
CA ILE A 54 -5.45 -7.86 -14.18
C ILE A 54 -5.81 -6.43 -13.76
N TYR A 55 -4.84 -5.60 -13.41
CA TYR A 55 -5.13 -4.21 -13.04
C TYR A 55 -5.56 -3.35 -14.23
N GLN A 56 -5.07 -3.59 -15.45
CA GLN A 56 -5.59 -2.94 -16.66
C GLN A 56 -7.05 -3.31 -16.92
N ASN A 57 -7.45 -4.52 -16.53
CA ASN A 57 -8.81 -5.02 -16.63
C ASN A 57 -9.61 -4.86 -15.33
N GLN A 58 -9.17 -4.02 -14.39
CA GLN A 58 -9.77 -3.97 -13.04
C GLN A 58 -11.26 -3.64 -13.00
N ALA A 59 -11.78 -2.94 -14.02
CA ALA A 59 -13.20 -2.63 -14.15
C ALA A 59 -14.08 -3.89 -14.29
N LYS A 60 -13.49 -5.03 -14.68
CA LYS A 60 -14.15 -6.35 -14.73
C LYS A 60 -14.35 -6.96 -13.34
N TYR A 61 -13.59 -6.51 -12.33
CA TYR A 61 -13.60 -7.09 -10.99
C TYR A 61 -14.26 -6.14 -9.99
N LYS A 62 -15.39 -6.57 -9.43
CA LYS A 62 -16.18 -5.83 -8.45
C LYS A 62 -15.63 -5.98 -7.04
N THR A 63 -15.00 -7.12 -6.74
CA THR A 63 -14.52 -7.45 -5.40
C THR A 63 -13.02 -7.75 -5.37
N PRO A 64 -12.36 -7.63 -4.20
CA PRO A 64 -10.99 -8.11 -4.04
C PRO A 64 -10.86 -9.63 -4.29
N ASP A 65 -11.90 -10.41 -4.00
CA ASP A 65 -11.87 -11.87 -4.16
C ASP A 65 -11.90 -12.26 -5.63
N GLU A 66 -12.64 -11.54 -6.48
CA GLU A 66 -12.59 -11.72 -7.94
C GLU A 66 -11.20 -11.45 -8.52
N ILE A 67 -10.45 -10.49 -7.96
CA ILE A 67 -9.06 -10.22 -8.35
C ILE A 67 -8.16 -11.39 -7.95
N VAL A 68 -8.34 -11.96 -6.76
CA VAL A 68 -7.58 -13.13 -6.30
C VAL A 68 -7.84 -14.33 -7.19
N GLU A 69 -9.10 -14.59 -7.56
CA GLU A 69 -9.43 -15.69 -8.47
C GLU A 69 -8.86 -15.48 -9.88
N ALA A 70 -8.86 -14.25 -10.38
CA ALA A 70 -8.17 -13.93 -11.64
C ALA A 70 -6.64 -14.17 -11.53
N LEU A 71 -6.03 -13.80 -10.40
CA LEU A 71 -4.61 -14.06 -10.14
C LEU A 71 -4.32 -15.56 -10.06
N LYS A 72 -5.17 -16.36 -9.40
CA LYS A 72 -5.02 -17.82 -9.35
C LYS A 72 -5.09 -18.46 -10.73
N LYS A 73 -5.98 -17.99 -11.60
CA LYS A 73 -6.08 -18.45 -12.99
C LYS A 73 -4.85 -18.12 -13.83
N ALA A 74 -4.30 -16.91 -13.65
CA ALA A 74 -3.09 -16.49 -14.36
C ALA A 74 -1.82 -17.17 -13.83
N SER A 75 -1.72 -17.33 -12.52
CA SER A 75 -0.60 -17.98 -11.83
C SER A 75 -1.08 -18.50 -10.46
N PRO A 76 -1.25 -19.82 -10.26
CA PRO A 76 -1.70 -20.38 -8.99
C PRO A 76 -0.82 -19.94 -7.80
N THR A 77 0.50 -19.89 -8.00
CA THR A 77 1.46 -19.45 -6.99
C THR A 77 1.32 -17.96 -6.65
N LEU A 78 1.04 -17.10 -7.63
CA LEU A 78 0.76 -15.69 -7.40
C LEU A 78 -0.57 -15.49 -6.66
N GLY A 79 -1.61 -16.18 -7.11
CA GLY A 79 -2.93 -16.14 -6.50
C GLY A 79 -2.89 -16.54 -5.02
N ALA A 80 -2.23 -17.65 -4.68
CA ALA A 80 -2.07 -18.09 -3.30
C ALA A 80 -1.31 -17.08 -2.43
N ARG A 81 -0.25 -16.44 -2.97
CA ARG A 81 0.50 -15.40 -2.26
C ARG A 81 -0.34 -14.14 -2.05
N ALA A 82 -1.10 -13.71 -3.05
CA ALA A 82 -1.99 -12.56 -2.96
C ALA A 82 -3.13 -12.81 -1.95
N GLU A 83 -3.73 -14.00 -1.98
CA GLU A 83 -4.75 -14.44 -1.03
C GLU A 83 -4.23 -14.40 0.42
N LYS A 84 -3.06 -14.99 0.68
CA LYS A 84 -2.42 -14.97 2.00
C LYS A 84 -2.15 -13.55 2.49
N PHE A 85 -1.64 -12.68 1.61
CA PHE A 85 -1.40 -11.28 1.95
C PHE A 85 -2.71 -10.55 2.30
N ILE A 86 -3.74 -10.67 1.46
CA ILE A 86 -5.06 -10.04 1.68
C ILE A 86 -5.71 -10.56 2.97
N ALA A 87 -5.66 -11.86 3.22
CA ALA A 87 -6.20 -12.46 4.43
C ALA A 87 -5.49 -11.95 5.69
N THR A 88 -4.17 -11.79 5.64
CA THR A 88 -3.38 -11.24 6.76
C THR A 88 -3.80 -9.80 7.08
N ILE A 89 -3.94 -8.96 6.05
CA ILE A 89 -4.39 -7.57 6.22
C ILE A 89 -5.83 -7.51 6.74
N ARG A 90 -6.75 -8.30 6.16
CA ARG A 90 -8.15 -8.38 6.62
C ARG A 90 -8.23 -8.80 8.09
N LYS A 91 -7.45 -9.80 8.51
CA LYS A 91 -7.37 -10.24 9.91
C LYS A 91 -6.91 -9.11 10.83
N LYS A 92 -5.87 -8.37 10.46
CA LYS A 92 -5.38 -7.22 11.23
C LYS A 92 -6.43 -6.11 11.35
N ILE A 93 -7.13 -5.79 10.26
CA ILE A 93 -8.21 -4.78 10.24
C ILE A 93 -9.41 -5.24 11.11
N ALA A 94 -9.76 -6.52 11.09
CA ALA A 94 -10.84 -7.07 11.89
C ALA A 94 -10.55 -7.04 13.40
N ALA A 95 -9.28 -7.04 13.79
CA ALA A 95 -8.84 -6.97 15.19
C ALA A 95 -8.77 -5.53 15.76
N LEU A 96 -9.10 -4.52 14.97
CA LEU A 96 -9.13 -3.12 15.38
C LEU A 96 -10.48 -2.72 15.97
N ASN A 97 -10.46 -1.71 16.84
CA ASN A 97 -11.66 -0.99 17.26
C ASN A 97 -12.33 -0.29 16.05
N PRO A 98 -13.60 0.14 16.17
CA PRO A 98 -14.34 0.71 15.03
C PRO A 98 -13.68 1.93 14.37
N GLU A 99 -13.09 2.83 15.16
CA GLU A 99 -12.41 4.03 14.65
C GLU A 99 -11.15 3.67 13.84
N ALA A 100 -10.24 2.90 14.43
CA ALA A 100 -9.01 2.47 13.78
C ALA A 100 -9.31 1.58 12.57
N GLN A 101 -10.37 0.77 12.64
CA GLN A 101 -10.83 -0.05 11.52
C GLN A 101 -11.30 0.82 10.34
N ALA A 102 -12.08 1.88 10.61
CA ALA A 102 -12.52 2.82 9.58
C ALA A 102 -11.32 3.51 8.91
N PHE A 103 -10.37 4.00 9.70
CA PHE A 103 -9.12 4.57 9.20
C PHE A 103 -8.33 3.57 8.34
N ALA A 104 -8.17 2.33 8.81
CA ALA A 104 -7.42 1.31 8.08
C ALA A 104 -8.08 0.98 6.72
N LYS A 105 -9.42 0.85 6.67
CA LYS A 105 -10.18 0.63 5.44
C LYS A 105 -9.99 1.78 4.43
N ASP A 106 -10.06 3.02 4.90
CA ASP A 106 -9.81 4.21 4.08
C ASP A 106 -8.39 4.25 3.51
N MET A 107 -7.40 3.89 4.32
CA MET A 107 -6.01 3.78 3.91
C MET A 107 -5.83 2.69 2.84
N VAL A 108 -6.46 1.51 3.00
CA VAL A 108 -6.46 0.44 1.99
C VAL A 108 -7.05 0.92 0.66
N ALA A 109 -8.19 1.61 0.71
CA ALA A 109 -8.87 2.12 -0.49
C ALA A 109 -8.00 3.15 -1.22
N SER A 110 -7.38 4.07 -0.48
CA SER A 110 -6.45 5.07 -1.02
C SER A 110 -5.26 4.39 -1.70
N ALA A 111 -4.63 3.42 -1.04
CA ALA A 111 -3.57 2.62 -1.62
C ALA A 111 -4.01 1.84 -2.87
N ARG A 112 -5.21 1.26 -2.89
CA ARG A 112 -5.73 0.56 -4.08
C ARG A 112 -5.87 1.53 -5.26
N LYS A 113 -6.40 2.74 -5.03
CA LYS A 113 -6.60 3.75 -6.08
C LYS A 113 -5.27 4.15 -6.74
N ILE A 114 -4.25 4.48 -5.95
CA ILE A 114 -2.95 4.87 -6.50
C ILE A 114 -2.32 3.69 -7.25
N ARG A 115 -2.45 2.46 -6.72
CA ARG A 115 -1.88 1.26 -7.37
C ARG A 115 -2.46 1.02 -8.74
N ALA A 116 -3.77 1.16 -8.87
CA ALA A 116 -4.46 1.06 -10.13
C ALA A 116 -3.91 2.05 -11.17
N GLN A 117 -3.66 3.31 -10.78
CA GLN A 117 -3.12 4.34 -11.65
C GLN A 117 -1.77 3.92 -12.26
N TYR A 118 -0.85 3.36 -11.46
CA TYR A 118 0.44 2.87 -11.95
C TYR A 118 0.31 1.76 -13.01
N TYR A 119 -0.68 0.88 -12.87
CA TYR A 119 -0.89 -0.23 -13.80
C TYR A 119 -1.62 0.16 -15.08
N THR A 120 -2.49 1.17 -15.01
CA THR A 120 -3.19 1.72 -16.18
C THR A 120 -2.36 2.76 -16.93
N GLY A 121 -1.06 2.88 -16.63
CA GLY A 121 -0.14 3.81 -17.29
C GLY A 121 -0.24 5.26 -16.81
N HIS A 122 -1.18 5.57 -15.92
CA HIS A 122 -1.35 6.89 -15.31
C HIS A 122 -0.42 7.01 -14.10
N LYS A 123 0.86 7.35 -14.32
CA LYS A 123 1.79 7.55 -13.20
C LYS A 123 1.41 8.82 -12.45
N PRO A 124 0.99 8.75 -11.17
CA PRO A 124 0.61 9.94 -10.43
C PRO A 124 1.80 10.87 -10.24
N SER A 125 1.55 12.17 -10.35
CA SER A 125 2.52 13.23 -10.12
C SER A 125 2.99 13.26 -8.66
N ARG A 126 4.12 13.91 -8.40
CA ARG A 126 4.61 14.08 -7.02
C ARG A 126 3.61 14.82 -6.14
N ALA A 127 2.92 15.81 -6.70
CA ALA A 127 1.88 16.55 -6.00
C ALA A 127 0.68 15.67 -5.62
N GLU A 128 0.17 14.84 -6.53
CA GLU A 128 -0.93 13.89 -6.24
C GLU A 128 -0.55 12.88 -5.17
N LEU A 129 0.68 12.37 -5.27
CA LEU A 129 1.22 11.42 -4.30
C LEU A 129 1.39 12.07 -2.91
N LYS A 130 1.94 13.29 -2.85
CA LYS A 130 2.04 14.09 -1.62
C LYS A 130 0.66 14.32 -1.01
N GLN A 131 -0.31 14.74 -1.82
CA GLN A 131 -1.67 15.00 -1.37
C GLN A 131 -2.31 13.75 -0.77
N ALA A 132 -2.15 12.59 -1.42
CA ALA A 132 -2.66 11.33 -0.89
C ALA A 132 -1.99 10.94 0.44
N ALA A 133 -0.65 11.06 0.53
CA ALA A 133 0.10 10.76 1.76
C ALA A 133 -0.31 11.70 2.91
N MET A 134 -0.39 13.00 2.66
CA MET A 134 -0.85 13.98 3.65
C MET A 134 -2.31 13.76 4.06
N GLY A 135 -3.16 13.33 3.13
CA GLY A 135 -4.54 12.93 3.45
C GLY A 135 -4.59 11.79 4.47
N VAL A 136 -3.75 10.75 4.30
CA VAL A 136 -3.65 9.64 5.26
C VAL A 136 -3.08 10.11 6.60
N ILE A 137 -2.03 10.94 6.61
CA ILE A 137 -1.44 11.50 7.83
C ILE A 137 -2.44 12.33 8.61
N ASN A 138 -3.19 13.21 7.93
CA ASN A 138 -4.18 14.07 8.58
C ASN A 138 -5.31 13.25 9.20
N LYS A 139 -5.80 12.21 8.49
CA LYS A 139 -6.78 11.27 9.04
C LYS A 139 -6.23 10.52 10.26
N TYR A 140 -4.97 10.09 10.22
CA TYR A 140 -4.32 9.44 11.37
C TYR A 140 -4.23 10.37 12.58
N LYS A 141 -3.79 11.62 12.37
CA LYS A 141 -3.69 12.65 13.42
C LYS A 141 -5.03 12.99 14.04
N ALA A 142 -6.10 12.97 13.25
CA ALA A 142 -7.47 13.25 13.68
C ALA A 142 -8.11 12.12 14.51
N MET A 143 -7.56 10.90 14.49
CA MET A 143 -8.04 9.83 15.36
C MET A 143 -7.79 10.15 16.84
N SER A 144 -8.65 9.62 17.70
CA SER A 144 -8.43 9.61 19.14
C SER A 144 -7.11 8.92 19.52
N GLU A 145 -6.57 9.23 20.70
CA GLU A 145 -5.37 8.56 21.20
C GLU A 145 -5.59 7.05 21.38
N GLU A 146 -6.81 6.65 21.75
CA GLU A 146 -7.19 5.23 21.82
C GLU A 146 -7.16 4.59 20.43
N GLY A 147 -7.75 5.22 19.42
CA GLY A 147 -7.74 4.75 18.03
C GLY A 147 -6.32 4.65 17.46
N LYS A 148 -5.45 5.64 17.73
CA LYS A 148 -4.03 5.60 17.35
C LYS A 148 -3.28 4.46 18.03
N ALA A 149 -3.50 4.28 19.33
CA ALA A 149 -2.87 3.21 20.11
C ALA A 149 -3.31 1.83 19.63
N ASP A 150 -4.60 1.66 19.33
CA ASP A 150 -5.13 0.40 18.83
C ASP A 150 -4.64 0.08 17.41
N PHE A 151 -4.64 1.08 16.51
CA PHE A 151 -4.04 0.95 15.18
C PHE A 151 -2.56 0.53 15.25
N LYS A 152 -1.79 1.14 16.16
CA LYS A 152 -0.37 0.82 16.36
C LYS A 152 -0.13 -0.64 16.74
N LYS A 153 -1.03 -1.29 17.50
CA LYS A 153 -0.90 -2.71 17.86
C LYS A 153 -0.87 -3.61 16.62
N GLN A 154 -1.74 -3.32 15.64
CA GLN A 154 -1.86 -4.13 14.43
C GLN A 154 -0.86 -3.69 13.33
N PHE A 155 -0.58 -2.39 13.26
CA PHE A 155 0.22 -1.76 12.20
C PHE A 155 1.33 -0.85 12.78
N PRO A 156 2.30 -1.38 13.54
CA PRO A 156 3.28 -0.58 14.27
C PRO A 156 4.20 0.24 13.35
N ILE A 157 4.62 -0.32 12.21
CA ILE A 157 5.47 0.39 11.24
C ILE A 157 4.70 1.55 10.60
N LEU A 158 3.44 1.33 10.20
CA LEU A 158 2.62 2.41 9.63
C LEU A 158 2.34 3.50 10.66
N SER A 159 2.03 3.14 11.91
CA SER A 159 1.88 4.11 13.00
C SER A 159 3.14 4.96 13.19
N ARG A 160 4.34 4.34 13.19
CA ARG A 160 5.62 5.07 13.25
C ARG A 160 5.74 6.06 12.11
N ILE A 161 5.48 5.64 10.87
CA ILE A 161 5.60 6.51 9.69
C ILE A 161 4.63 7.70 9.76
N LEU A 162 3.39 7.45 10.16
CA LEU A 162 2.32 8.46 10.22
C LEU A 162 2.50 9.47 11.36
N SER A 163 3.37 9.18 12.32
CA SER A 163 3.69 10.03 13.47
C SER A 163 5.12 10.61 13.44
N ASP A 164 5.98 10.17 12.53
CA ASP A 164 7.37 10.63 12.46
C ASP A 164 7.45 12.03 11.84
N GLU A 165 7.79 13.02 12.65
CA GLU A 165 7.88 14.42 12.23
C GLU A 165 8.90 14.64 11.10
N LYS A 166 10.01 13.89 11.07
CA LYS A 166 11.02 14.03 10.02
C LYS A 166 10.47 13.55 8.69
N ILE A 167 9.70 12.48 8.69
CA ILE A 167 8.99 11.99 7.49
C ILE A 167 7.96 13.02 7.04
N ILE A 168 7.13 13.53 7.96
CA ILE A 168 6.07 14.50 7.65
C ILE A 168 6.66 15.79 7.06
N LYS A 169 7.67 16.40 7.70
CA LYS A 169 8.35 17.61 7.19
C LYS A 169 8.96 17.40 5.81
N ARG A 170 9.50 16.20 5.55
CA ARG A 170 10.02 15.85 4.22
C ARG A 170 8.92 15.74 3.17
N LEU A 171 7.73 15.26 3.52
CA LEU A 171 6.58 15.25 2.61
C LEU A 171 6.09 16.65 2.28
N GLU A 172 6.04 17.52 3.27
CA GLU A 172 5.57 18.90 3.11
C GLU A 172 6.45 19.70 2.13
N THR A 173 7.74 19.38 2.06
CA THR A 173 8.70 20.02 1.13
C THR A 173 8.72 19.42 -0.28
N LEU A 174 7.86 18.43 -0.59
CA LEU A 174 7.72 17.93 -1.96
C LEU A 174 6.97 18.91 -2.85
N ASN A 175 7.59 19.24 -3.99
CA ASN A 175 7.00 19.89 -5.15
C ASN A 175 6.77 18.85 -6.26
#